data_AF-A0A5R2NAZ3-F1
#
_entry.id   AF-A0A5R2NAZ3-F1
#
_cell.length_a   1.000
_cell.length_b   1.000
_cell.length_c   1.000
_cell.angle_alpha   90.00
_cell.angle_beta   90.00
_cell.angle_gamma   90.00
#
_symmetry.space_group_name_H-M   'P 1'
#
loop_
_entity.id
_entity.type
_entity.pdbx_description
1 polymer ?
#
loop_
_entity_poly.entity_id
_entity_poly.type
_entity_poly.pdbx_seq_one_letter_code
_entity_poly.pdbx_strand_id
1 'polypeptide(L)'
;MTEASDIPQRRTFARIGTFMAERRGLVRDYFSAISGAGGRLVFSLAYFIALANTLSIAEFGMFATASAAGVMLSRILAFGFISALYRTATIRPNLIGTFTAGFLVLGAASLPLLAAASFGVYLIFFAGTVPLSVFTAIVFAEALLWRPVEVALIVNNGLGKFGRAAILAILATALRALGAVLFMVSAQHGIWVWSWFYIGANAASLLLAFGWFYPRQRLRLRVELYLRRLADSIYVAGAEVLFYLQMEFDKLLVL
;
A
#
# COMPACT_ATOMS: atom_id res chain seq x y z
N MET A 1 -9.62 58.52 39.89
CA MET A 1 -9.08 58.24 38.55
C MET A 1 -8.11 57.09 38.69
N THR A 2 -8.56 55.89 38.36
CA THR A 2 -7.81 54.63 38.51
C THR A 2 -7.09 54.32 37.21
N GLU A 3 -5.75 54.30 37.25
CA GLU A 3 -4.91 53.79 36.16
C GLU A 3 -5.18 52.30 35.95
N ALA A 4 -5.66 51.95 34.75
CA ALA A 4 -5.77 50.56 34.33
C ALA A 4 -4.36 50.05 33.97
N SER A 5 -3.88 49.15 34.81
CA SER A 5 -2.61 48.45 34.68
C SER A 5 -2.59 47.56 33.44
N ASP A 6 -1.44 47.60 32.75
CA ASP A 6 -1.03 46.71 31.67
C ASP A 6 -1.38 45.23 31.96
N ILE A 7 -2.20 44.64 31.10
CA ILE A 7 -2.38 43.19 31.04
C ILE A 7 -1.33 42.64 30.06
N PRO A 8 -0.29 41.91 30.52
CA PRO A 8 0.69 41.34 29.59
C PRO A 8 0.08 40.15 28.85
N GLN A 9 -0.35 40.37 27.60
CA GLN A 9 -0.81 39.36 26.63
C GLN A 9 0.23 38.28 26.23
N ARG A 10 1.35 38.14 26.94
CA ARG A 10 2.48 37.27 26.55
C ARG A 10 2.35 35.78 26.92
N ARG A 11 1.28 35.33 27.59
CA ARG A 11 1.20 33.95 28.13
C ARG A 11 0.60 32.89 27.19
N THR A 12 -0.14 33.25 26.16
CA THR A 12 -0.82 32.25 25.29
C THR A 12 0.14 31.64 24.27
N PHE A 13 0.98 32.46 23.63
CA PHE A 13 1.99 31.97 22.67
C PHE A 13 3.10 31.17 23.34
N ALA A 14 3.47 31.49 24.58
CA ALA A 14 4.42 30.70 25.36
C ALA A 14 3.87 29.30 25.70
N ARG A 15 2.57 29.18 26.02
CA ARG A 15 1.89 27.89 26.23
C ARG A 15 1.77 27.06 24.95
N ILE A 16 1.50 27.70 23.81
CA ILE A 16 1.50 27.02 22.51
C ILE A 16 2.93 26.57 22.16
N GLY A 17 3.94 27.39 22.43
CA GLY A 17 5.35 27.07 22.22
C GLY A 17 5.82 25.89 23.07
N THR A 18 5.45 25.83 24.36
CA THR A 18 5.79 24.69 25.23
C THR A 18 5.00 23.43 24.87
N PHE A 19 3.72 23.54 24.51
CA PHE A 19 2.90 22.41 24.05
C PHE A 19 3.36 21.87 22.68
N MET A 20 3.77 22.75 21.77
CA MET A 20 4.39 22.40 20.47
C MET A 20 5.80 21.83 20.66
N ALA A 21 6.55 22.27 21.66
CA ALA A 21 7.86 21.69 22.00
C ALA A 21 7.72 20.29 22.61
N GLU A 22 6.76 20.07 23.51
CA GLU A 22 6.44 18.75 24.08
C GLU A 22 5.88 17.79 23.03
N ARG A 23 5.12 18.30 22.05
CA ARG A 23 4.54 17.50 20.94
C ARG A 23 5.29 17.61 19.62
N ARG A 24 6.51 18.15 19.62
CA ARG A 24 7.30 18.39 18.39
C ARG A 24 7.53 17.12 17.59
N GLY A 25 7.71 15.99 18.29
CA GLY A 25 7.78 14.66 17.68
C GLY A 25 6.51 14.29 16.93
N LEU A 26 5.34 14.41 17.58
CA LEU A 26 4.04 14.14 16.96
C LEU A 26 3.77 15.07 15.78
N VAL A 27 4.02 16.37 15.92
CA VAL A 27 3.84 17.34 14.83
C VAL A 27 4.71 16.98 13.63
N ARG A 28 5.99 16.65 13.85
CA ARG A 28 6.90 16.18 12.78
C ARG A 28 6.39 14.90 12.13
N ASP A 29 5.87 13.95 12.90
CA ASP A 29 5.37 12.68 12.39
C ASP A 29 4.11 12.88 11.54
N TYR A 30 3.19 13.76 11.95
CA TYR A 30 2.04 14.17 11.14
C TYR A 30 2.46 14.91 9.87
N PHE A 31 3.37 15.88 9.96
CA PHE A 31 3.90 16.58 8.78
C PHE A 31 4.58 15.60 7.82
N SER A 32 5.28 14.60 8.34
CA SER A 32 5.88 13.55 7.51
C SER A 32 4.85 12.65 6.85
N ALA A 33 3.75 12.32 7.53
CA ALA A 33 2.66 11.54 6.94
C ALA A 33 1.95 12.34 5.84
N ILE A 34 1.69 13.63 6.09
CA ILE A 34 1.06 14.55 5.13
C ILE A 34 1.96 14.78 3.92
N SER A 35 3.26 15.02 4.12
CA SER A 35 4.20 15.15 3.00
C SER A 35 4.34 13.87 2.19
N GLY A 36 4.26 12.71 2.87
CA GLY A 36 4.12 11.39 2.25
C GLY A 36 2.92 11.33 1.30
N ALA A 37 1.74 11.76 1.75
CA ALA A 37 0.54 11.80 0.93
C ALA A 37 0.67 12.80 -0.23
N GLY A 38 1.17 14.01 0.03
CA GLY A 38 1.37 15.03 -1.00
C GLY A 38 2.34 14.60 -2.10
N GLY A 39 3.48 14.01 -1.73
CA GLY A 39 4.45 13.49 -2.69
C GLY A 39 3.86 12.36 -3.55
N ARG A 40 3.11 11.45 -2.95
CA ARG A 40 2.40 10.39 -3.68
C ARG A 40 1.41 10.96 -4.70
N LEU A 41 0.70 12.04 -4.38
CA LEU A 41 -0.25 12.67 -5.31
C LEU A 41 0.45 13.18 -6.57
N VAL A 42 1.57 13.88 -6.42
CA VAL A 42 2.34 14.42 -7.55
C VAL A 42 2.81 13.30 -8.48
N PHE A 43 3.40 12.24 -7.93
CA PHE A 43 3.86 11.10 -8.73
C PHE A 43 2.69 10.30 -9.32
N SER A 44 1.57 10.19 -8.61
CA SER A 44 0.37 9.53 -9.14
C SER A 44 -0.22 10.32 -10.32
N LEU A 45 -0.21 11.66 -10.24
CA LEU A 45 -0.63 12.50 -11.36
C LEU A 45 0.28 12.32 -12.58
N ALA A 46 1.60 12.37 -12.40
CA ALA A 46 2.55 12.13 -13.48
C ALA A 46 2.37 10.73 -14.10
N TYR A 47 2.16 9.72 -13.26
CA TYR A 47 1.84 8.35 -13.68
C TYR A 47 0.59 8.28 -14.55
N PHE A 48 -0.52 8.89 -14.12
CA PHE A 48 -1.77 8.88 -14.89
C PHE A 48 -1.65 9.68 -16.19
N ILE A 49 -0.97 10.82 -16.19
CA ILE A 49 -0.69 11.59 -17.41
C ILE A 49 0.11 10.74 -18.40
N ALA A 50 1.18 10.09 -17.95
CA ALA A 50 2.01 9.25 -18.84
C ALA A 50 1.20 8.10 -19.44
N LEU A 51 0.37 7.41 -18.65
CA LEU A 51 -0.47 6.32 -19.16
C LEU A 51 -1.58 6.79 -20.10
N ALA A 52 -2.25 7.90 -19.79
CA ALA A 52 -3.31 8.44 -20.62
C ALA A 52 -2.81 8.95 -21.99
N ASN A 53 -1.53 9.35 -22.08
CA ASN A 53 -0.91 9.77 -23.33
C ASN A 53 -0.32 8.61 -24.15
N THR A 54 -0.30 7.39 -23.61
CA THR A 54 0.34 6.23 -24.26
C THR A 54 -0.64 5.13 -24.60
N LEU A 55 -1.51 4.78 -23.65
CA LEU A 55 -2.55 3.79 -23.87
C LEU A 55 -3.79 4.45 -24.48
N SER A 56 -4.51 3.69 -25.29
CA SER A 56 -5.85 4.08 -25.71
C SER A 56 -6.79 4.19 -24.49
N ILE A 57 -7.86 4.98 -24.61
CA ILE A 57 -8.86 5.13 -23.53
C ILE A 57 -9.42 3.77 -23.08
N ALA A 58 -9.64 2.86 -24.04
CA ALA A 58 -10.10 1.51 -23.78
C ALA A 58 -9.08 0.70 -22.97
N GLU A 59 -7.80 0.69 -23.38
CA GLU A 59 -6.74 -0.02 -22.65
C GLU A 59 -6.45 0.56 -21.28
N PHE A 60 -6.50 1.88 -21.15
CA PHE A 60 -6.38 2.55 -19.87
C PHE A 60 -7.52 2.15 -18.92
N GLY A 61 -8.76 2.12 -19.41
CA GLY A 61 -9.92 1.67 -18.64
C GLY A 61 -9.84 0.19 -18.25
N MET A 62 -9.39 -0.68 -19.16
CA MET A 62 -9.13 -2.10 -18.88
C MET A 62 -8.07 -2.29 -17.80
N PHE A 63 -6.97 -1.54 -17.88
CA PHE A 63 -5.92 -1.58 -16.86
C PHE A 63 -6.43 -1.08 -15.50
N ALA A 64 -7.15 0.04 -15.46
CA ALA A 64 -7.66 0.63 -14.22
C ALA A 64 -8.63 -0.33 -13.50
N THR A 65 -9.55 -0.93 -14.24
CA THR A 65 -10.51 -1.91 -13.70
C THR A 65 -9.82 -3.20 -13.24
N ALA A 66 -8.88 -3.74 -14.02
CA ALA A 66 -8.11 -4.91 -13.64
C ALA A 66 -7.19 -4.65 -12.42
N SER A 67 -6.58 -3.47 -12.33
CA SER A 67 -5.77 -3.05 -11.17
C SER A 67 -6.64 -2.90 -9.92
N ALA A 68 -7.82 -2.29 -10.02
CA ALA A 68 -8.77 -2.20 -8.91
C ALA A 68 -9.18 -3.60 -8.40
N ALA A 69 -9.52 -4.52 -9.31
CA ALA A 69 -9.79 -5.91 -8.98
C ALA A 69 -8.57 -6.58 -8.32
N GLY A 70 -7.36 -6.36 -8.83
CA GLY A 70 -6.12 -6.86 -8.26
C GLY A 70 -5.85 -6.34 -6.84
N VAL A 71 -6.12 -5.05 -6.58
CA VAL A 71 -6.01 -4.45 -5.24
C VAL A 71 -7.00 -5.08 -4.27
N MET A 72 -8.23 -5.36 -4.69
CA MET A 72 -9.21 -6.07 -3.87
C MET A 72 -8.80 -7.53 -3.61
N LEU A 73 -8.39 -8.26 -4.65
CA LEU A 73 -7.95 -9.65 -4.55
C LEU A 73 -6.69 -9.80 -3.69
N SER A 74 -5.79 -8.81 -3.69
CA SER A 74 -4.58 -8.80 -2.86
C SER A 74 -4.85 -8.91 -1.36
N ARG A 75 -6.08 -8.60 -0.91
CA ARG A 75 -6.50 -8.71 0.49
C ARG A 75 -6.60 -10.15 0.97
N ILE A 76 -6.77 -11.10 0.05
CA ILE A 76 -6.77 -12.54 0.33
C ILE A 76 -5.36 -13.03 0.69
N LEU A 77 -4.31 -12.33 0.23
CA LEU A 77 -2.92 -12.71 0.49
C LEU A 77 -2.65 -12.85 1.99
N ALA A 78 -2.00 -13.97 2.34
CA ALA A 78 -1.69 -14.34 3.70
C ALA A 78 -2.92 -14.39 4.62
N PHE A 79 -4.12 -14.56 4.08
CA PHE A 79 -5.37 -14.61 4.83
C PHE A 79 -5.57 -13.40 5.75
N GLY A 80 -5.15 -12.20 5.32
CA GLY A 80 -5.26 -10.96 6.11
C GLY A 80 -4.31 -10.85 7.30
N PHE A 81 -3.28 -11.71 7.40
CA PHE A 81 -2.32 -11.75 8.52
C PHE A 81 -1.49 -10.46 8.69
N ILE A 82 -1.60 -9.53 7.74
CA ILE A 82 -1.02 -8.18 7.80
C ILE A 82 -1.51 -7.43 9.04
N SER A 83 -2.77 -7.62 9.44
CA SER A 83 -3.35 -7.02 10.65
C SER A 83 -2.64 -7.50 11.93
N ALA A 84 -2.36 -8.81 12.03
CA ALA A 84 -1.61 -9.40 13.12
C ALA A 84 -0.14 -8.91 13.14
N LEU A 85 0.44 -8.72 11.96
CA LEU A 85 1.80 -8.17 11.80
C LEU A 85 1.87 -6.71 12.24
N TYR A 86 0.90 -5.87 11.85
CA TYR A 86 0.78 -4.48 12.29
C TYR A 86 0.68 -4.36 13.81
N ARG A 87 -0.28 -5.08 14.41
CA ARG A 87 -0.48 -5.10 15.87
C ARG A 87 0.79 -5.50 16.61
N THR A 88 1.52 -6.47 16.06
CA THR A 88 2.79 -6.93 16.64
C THR A 88 3.88 -5.86 16.51
N ALA A 89 3.95 -5.16 15.37
CA ALA A 89 4.90 -4.07 15.17
C ALA A 89 4.72 -2.95 16.21
N THR A 90 3.48 -2.67 16.63
CA THR A 90 3.17 -1.66 17.66
C THR A 90 3.39 -2.16 19.08
N ILE A 91 2.92 -3.36 19.42
CA ILE A 91 2.87 -3.82 20.83
C ILE A 91 4.11 -4.63 21.22
N ARG A 92 4.66 -5.46 20.32
CA ARG A 92 5.81 -6.34 20.61
C ARG A 92 6.81 -6.35 19.43
N PRO A 93 7.57 -5.26 19.22
CA PRO A 93 8.53 -5.13 18.11
C PRO A 93 9.53 -6.30 18.00
N ASN A 94 9.92 -6.89 19.12
CA ASN A 94 10.87 -8.00 19.17
C ASN A 94 10.37 -9.28 18.46
N LEU A 95 9.06 -9.41 18.24
CA LEU A 95 8.45 -10.55 17.58
C LEU A 95 8.23 -10.34 16.07
N ILE A 96 8.60 -9.17 15.51
CA ILE A 96 8.40 -8.87 14.09
C ILE A 96 9.00 -9.97 13.21
N GLY A 97 10.24 -10.41 13.45
CA GLY A 97 10.85 -11.47 12.63
C GLY A 97 10.07 -12.79 12.63
N THR A 98 9.37 -13.11 13.73
CA THR A 98 8.51 -14.31 13.80
C THR A 98 7.22 -14.12 13.01
N PHE A 99 6.61 -12.94 13.10
CA PHE A 99 5.38 -12.62 12.37
C PHE A 99 5.61 -12.38 10.88
N THR A 100 6.77 -11.84 10.49
CA THR A 100 7.19 -11.74 9.08
C THR A 100 7.33 -13.13 8.47
N ALA A 101 7.94 -14.08 9.19
CA ALA A 101 8.03 -15.46 8.74
C ALA A 101 6.62 -16.09 8.58
N GLY A 102 5.72 -15.82 9.53
CA GLY A 102 4.31 -16.22 9.44
C GLY A 102 3.60 -15.64 8.21
N PHE A 103 3.80 -14.36 7.93
CA PHE A 103 3.26 -13.71 6.72
C PHE A 103 3.77 -14.36 5.43
N LEU A 104 5.05 -14.72 5.36
CA LEU A 104 5.60 -15.40 4.18
C LEU A 104 5.03 -16.81 3.99
N VAL A 105 4.94 -17.58 5.07
CA VAL A 105 4.38 -18.95 5.04
C VAL A 105 2.90 -18.93 4.68
N LEU A 106 2.11 -18.08 5.34
CA LEU A 106 0.69 -17.92 5.05
C LEU A 106 0.46 -17.30 3.67
N GLY A 107 1.35 -16.41 3.22
CA GLY A 107 1.37 -15.87 1.87
C GLY A 107 1.48 -16.98 0.84
N ALA A 108 2.48 -17.85 0.97
CA ALA A 108 2.65 -19.02 0.11
C ALA A 108 1.43 -19.97 0.18
N ALA A 109 0.91 -20.24 1.37
CA ALA A 109 -0.27 -21.09 1.56
C ALA A 109 -1.55 -20.49 0.96
N SER A 110 -1.66 -19.15 0.89
CA SER A 110 -2.81 -18.46 0.31
C SER A 110 -2.79 -18.37 -1.22
N LEU A 111 -1.66 -18.68 -1.88
CA LEU A 111 -1.53 -18.55 -3.34
C LEU A 111 -2.56 -19.36 -4.13
N PRO A 112 -2.88 -20.63 -3.79
CA PRO A 112 -3.89 -21.39 -4.51
C PRO A 112 -5.28 -20.75 -4.42
N LEU A 113 -5.65 -20.26 -3.22
CA LEU A 113 -6.92 -19.58 -3.01
C LEU A 113 -6.96 -18.26 -3.77
N LEU A 114 -5.88 -17.47 -3.72
CA LEU A 114 -5.77 -16.21 -4.46
C LEU A 114 -5.90 -16.45 -5.98
N ALA A 115 -5.22 -17.47 -6.50
CA ALA A 115 -5.28 -17.84 -7.92
C ALA A 115 -6.71 -18.29 -8.31
N ALA A 116 -7.36 -19.13 -7.51
CA ALA A 116 -8.72 -19.57 -7.75
C ALA A 116 -9.72 -18.39 -7.72
N ALA A 117 -9.62 -17.51 -6.72
CA ALA A 117 -10.48 -16.33 -6.61
C ALA A 117 -10.25 -15.36 -7.78
N SER A 118 -8.99 -15.14 -8.15
CA SER A 118 -8.62 -14.27 -9.27
C SER A 118 -9.12 -14.82 -10.61
N PHE A 119 -9.03 -16.13 -10.81
CA PHE A 119 -9.58 -16.80 -11.99
C PHE A 119 -11.11 -16.74 -12.02
N GLY A 120 -11.79 -16.90 -10.88
CA GLY A 120 -13.23 -16.70 -10.78
C GLY A 120 -13.65 -15.29 -11.17
N VAL A 121 -12.97 -14.27 -10.64
CA VAL A 121 -13.22 -12.86 -11.01
C VAL A 121 -12.95 -12.61 -12.49
N TYR A 122 -11.88 -13.21 -13.03
CA TYR A 122 -11.58 -13.12 -14.46
C TYR A 122 -12.74 -13.64 -15.33
N LEU A 123 -13.25 -14.84 -15.02
CA LEU A 123 -14.34 -15.46 -15.78
C LEU A 123 -15.63 -14.65 -15.73
N ILE A 124 -15.95 -14.06 -14.57
CA ILE A 124 -17.21 -13.32 -14.38
C ILE A 124 -17.16 -11.95 -15.07
N PHE A 125 -16.03 -11.23 -14.98
CA PHE A 125 -15.97 -9.81 -15.35
C PHE A 125 -15.05 -9.47 -16.53
N PHE A 126 -14.03 -10.28 -16.81
CA PHE A 126 -12.93 -9.90 -17.70
C PHE A 126 -12.70 -10.82 -18.89
N ALA A 127 -13.29 -12.02 -18.93
CA ALA A 127 -13.03 -13.02 -19.97
C ALA A 127 -13.32 -12.54 -21.40
N GLY A 128 -14.29 -11.64 -21.57
CA GLY A 128 -14.65 -11.08 -22.88
C GLY A 128 -13.90 -9.78 -23.25
N THR A 129 -13.15 -9.19 -22.33
CA THR A 129 -12.59 -7.83 -22.50
C THR A 129 -11.08 -7.78 -22.37
N VAL A 130 -10.50 -8.55 -21.45
CA VAL A 130 -9.06 -8.51 -21.14
C VAL A 130 -8.44 -9.89 -21.39
N PRO A 131 -7.29 -9.96 -22.10
CA PRO A 131 -6.54 -11.21 -22.21
C PRO A 131 -6.13 -11.74 -20.83
N LEU A 132 -6.28 -13.05 -20.60
CA LEU A 132 -5.94 -13.69 -19.32
C LEU A 132 -4.50 -13.39 -18.89
N SER A 133 -3.57 -13.32 -19.84
CA SER A 133 -2.15 -13.01 -19.59
C SER A 133 -1.96 -11.62 -18.99
N VAL A 134 -2.64 -10.61 -19.53
CA VAL A 134 -2.63 -9.22 -19.04
C VAL A 134 -3.25 -9.14 -17.65
N PHE A 135 -4.44 -9.72 -17.48
CA PHE A 135 -5.13 -9.73 -16.20
C PHE A 135 -4.26 -10.39 -15.11
N THR A 136 -3.70 -11.56 -15.41
CA THR A 136 -2.83 -12.30 -14.48
C THR A 136 -1.56 -11.49 -14.14
N ALA A 137 -0.95 -10.82 -15.12
CA ALA A 137 0.22 -9.98 -14.91
C ALA A 137 -0.08 -8.79 -13.96
N ILE A 138 -1.23 -8.14 -14.14
CA ILE A 138 -1.68 -7.03 -13.29
C ILE A 138 -1.97 -7.53 -11.87
N VAL A 139 -2.75 -8.61 -11.73
CA VAL A 139 -3.06 -9.20 -10.42
C VAL A 139 -1.79 -9.67 -9.71
N PHE A 140 -0.84 -10.27 -10.42
CA PHE A 140 0.46 -10.64 -9.89
C PHE A 140 1.22 -9.42 -9.34
N ALA A 141 1.26 -8.33 -10.11
CA ALA A 141 1.92 -7.09 -9.68
C ALA A 141 1.28 -6.49 -8.41
N GLU A 142 -0.05 -6.46 -8.33
CA GLU A 142 -0.74 -5.91 -7.15
C GLU A 142 -0.63 -6.83 -5.94
N ALA A 143 -0.92 -8.11 -6.12
CA ALA A 143 -1.04 -9.05 -5.02
C ALA A 143 0.32 -9.52 -4.48
N LEU A 144 1.31 -9.80 -5.34
CA LEU A 144 2.57 -10.39 -4.90
C LEU A 144 3.72 -9.40 -4.78
N LEU A 145 3.68 -8.28 -5.50
CA LEU A 145 4.75 -7.29 -5.46
C LEU A 145 4.37 -6.06 -4.63
N TRP A 146 3.21 -5.47 -4.90
CA TRP A 146 2.78 -4.27 -4.18
C TRP A 146 2.31 -4.54 -2.76
N ARG A 147 1.47 -5.57 -2.54
CA ARG A 147 0.94 -5.87 -1.21
C ARG A 147 2.05 -6.04 -0.15
N PRO A 148 3.17 -6.73 -0.40
CA PRO A 148 4.27 -6.76 0.57
C PRO A 148 4.99 -5.41 0.77
N VAL A 149 5.00 -4.52 -0.22
CA VAL A 149 5.48 -3.12 -0.03
C VAL A 149 4.57 -2.40 0.96
N GLU A 150 3.24 -2.56 0.87
CA GLU A 150 2.30 -2.03 1.86
C GLU A 150 2.58 -2.59 3.25
N VAL A 151 2.90 -3.88 3.35
CA VAL A 151 3.31 -4.50 4.61
C VAL A 151 4.55 -3.81 5.20
N ALA A 152 5.56 -3.51 4.39
CA ALA A 152 6.74 -2.79 4.85
C ALA A 152 6.40 -1.38 5.37
N LEU A 153 5.48 -0.68 4.70
CA LEU A 153 4.98 0.63 5.14
C LEU A 153 4.25 0.53 6.49
N ILE A 154 3.32 -0.42 6.60
CA ILE A 154 2.52 -0.67 7.80
C ILE A 154 3.41 -1.05 8.98
N VAL A 155 4.43 -1.89 8.78
CA VAL A 155 5.38 -2.27 9.83
C VAL A 155 6.23 -1.08 10.28
N ASN A 156 6.71 -0.24 9.34
CA ASN A 156 7.46 0.97 9.70
C ASN A 156 6.58 1.96 10.48
N ASN A 157 5.33 2.13 10.08
CA ASN A 157 4.36 2.94 10.83
C ASN A 157 4.09 2.35 12.22
N GLY A 158 3.89 1.03 12.33
CA GLY A 158 3.69 0.35 13.61
C GLY A 158 4.87 0.50 14.56
N LEU A 159 6.09 0.60 14.04
CA LEU A 159 7.32 0.87 14.78
C LEU A 159 7.54 2.35 15.16
N GLY A 160 6.61 3.24 14.81
CA GLY A 160 6.77 4.69 15.01
C GLY A 160 7.77 5.34 14.05
N LYS A 161 8.20 4.66 12.99
CA LYS A 161 9.16 5.17 11.99
C LYS A 161 8.43 5.80 10.80
N PHE A 162 7.52 6.74 11.07
CA PHE A 162 6.63 7.36 10.09
C PHE A 162 7.39 8.02 8.93
N GLY A 163 8.54 8.67 9.20
CA GLY A 163 9.39 9.24 8.15
C GLY A 163 9.92 8.22 7.15
N ARG A 164 10.34 7.04 7.62
CA ARG A 164 10.79 5.96 6.72
C ARG A 164 9.64 5.41 5.89
N ALA A 165 8.46 5.26 6.50
CA ALA A 165 7.28 4.83 5.78
C ALA A 165 6.86 5.86 4.71
N ALA A 166 6.83 7.15 5.06
CA ALA A 166 6.51 8.22 4.12
C ALA A 166 7.48 8.26 2.93
N ILE A 167 8.78 8.19 3.18
CA ILE A 167 9.81 8.14 2.12
C ILE A 167 9.62 6.90 1.25
N LEU A 168 9.43 5.72 1.84
CA LEU A 168 9.18 4.50 1.07
C LEU A 168 7.93 4.63 0.20
N ALA A 169 6.86 5.23 0.74
CA ALA A 169 5.61 5.39 0.00
C ALA A 169 5.79 6.31 -1.22
N ILE A 170 6.51 7.44 -1.04
CA ILE A 170 6.85 8.37 -2.12
C ILE A 170 7.71 7.65 -3.18
N LEU A 171 8.80 7.00 -2.75
CA LEU A 171 9.73 6.33 -3.67
C LEU A 171 9.04 5.19 -4.45
N ALA A 172 8.19 4.41 -3.80
CA ALA A 172 7.44 3.34 -4.46
C ALA A 172 6.45 3.89 -5.51
N THR A 173 5.74 4.99 -5.20
CA THR A 173 4.92 5.68 -6.21
C THR A 173 5.76 6.31 -7.32
N ALA A 174 6.93 6.88 -6.99
CA ALA A 174 7.84 7.46 -7.97
C ALA A 174 8.39 6.40 -8.93
N LEU A 175 8.69 5.18 -8.45
CA LEU A 175 9.12 4.06 -9.28
C LEU A 175 8.02 3.61 -10.25
N ARG A 176 6.76 3.56 -9.81
CA ARG A 176 5.62 3.30 -10.71
C ARG A 176 5.48 4.40 -11.77
N ALA A 177 5.60 5.66 -11.37
CA ALA A 177 5.57 6.80 -12.30
C ALA A 177 6.73 6.76 -13.30
N LEU A 178 7.94 6.45 -12.85
CA LEU A 178 9.11 6.27 -13.69
C LEU A 178 8.92 5.10 -14.67
N GLY A 179 8.32 3.99 -14.22
CA GLY A 179 7.94 2.89 -15.10
C GLY A 179 6.98 3.32 -16.22
N ALA A 180 5.98 4.17 -15.91
CA ALA A 180 5.06 4.72 -16.90
C ALA A 180 5.76 5.69 -17.88
N VAL A 181 6.69 6.51 -17.40
CA VAL A 181 7.49 7.40 -18.27
C VAL A 181 8.43 6.59 -19.18
N LEU A 182 9.07 5.54 -18.67
CA LEU A 182 9.90 4.65 -19.50
C LEU A 182 9.06 3.93 -20.55
N PHE A 183 7.85 3.49 -20.19
CA PHE A 183 6.88 2.93 -21.14
C PHE A 183 6.49 3.94 -22.22
N MET A 184 6.29 5.22 -21.85
CA MET A 184 5.97 6.29 -22.81
C MET A 184 7.05 6.48 -23.88
N VAL A 185 8.33 6.37 -23.49
CA VAL A 185 9.45 6.49 -24.43
C VAL A 185 9.74 5.16 -25.16
N SER A 186 9.08 4.07 -24.78
CA SER A 186 9.26 2.77 -25.43
C SER A 186 8.64 2.75 -26.84
N ALA A 187 9.13 1.85 -27.69
CA ALA A 187 8.70 1.77 -29.10
C ALA A 187 7.31 1.13 -29.30
N GLN A 188 6.73 0.49 -28.28
CA GLN A 188 5.46 -0.24 -28.37
C GLN A 188 4.51 0.18 -27.25
N HIS A 189 3.34 0.68 -27.62
CA HIS A 189 2.36 1.24 -26.68
C HIS A 189 1.12 0.36 -26.53
N GLY A 190 1.29 -0.86 -26.04
CA GLY A 190 0.17 -1.78 -25.76
C GLY A 190 0.07 -2.15 -24.29
N ILE A 191 -1.14 -2.52 -23.84
CA ILE A 191 -1.40 -2.93 -22.45
C ILE A 191 -0.53 -4.12 -21.99
N TRP A 192 -0.18 -5.02 -22.91
CA TRP A 192 0.73 -6.13 -22.63
C TRP A 192 2.15 -5.66 -22.29
N VAL A 193 2.69 -4.74 -23.09
CA VAL A 193 4.02 -4.16 -22.86
C VAL A 193 4.01 -3.36 -21.56
N TRP A 194 2.96 -2.56 -21.34
CA TRP A 194 2.77 -1.84 -20.09
C TRP A 194 2.79 -2.77 -18.86
N SER A 195 2.16 -3.94 -18.95
CA SER A 195 2.12 -4.91 -17.84
C SER A 195 3.52 -5.35 -17.38
N TRP A 196 4.49 -5.45 -18.30
CA TRP A 196 5.89 -5.75 -17.96
C TRP A 196 6.60 -4.60 -17.26
N PHE A 197 6.42 -3.36 -17.75
CA PHE A 197 6.92 -2.17 -17.05
C PHE A 197 6.31 -2.04 -15.66
N TYR A 198 5.02 -2.36 -15.54
CA TYR A 198 4.29 -2.34 -14.29
C TYR A 198 4.82 -3.37 -13.28
N ILE A 199 5.04 -4.61 -13.72
CA ILE A 199 5.70 -5.65 -12.91
C ILE A 199 7.10 -5.17 -12.49
N GLY A 200 7.91 -4.66 -13.43
CA GLY A 200 9.26 -4.19 -13.16
C GLY A 200 9.31 -3.08 -12.11
N ALA A 201 8.44 -2.08 -12.21
CA ALA A 201 8.35 -0.98 -11.25
C ALA A 201 7.91 -1.46 -9.86
N ASN A 202 6.97 -2.41 -9.79
CA ASN A 202 6.53 -3.01 -8.53
C ASN A 202 7.61 -3.91 -7.93
N ALA A 203 8.34 -4.67 -8.73
CA ALA A 203 9.46 -5.49 -8.29
C ALA A 203 10.60 -4.62 -7.73
N ALA A 204 10.94 -3.53 -8.41
CA ALA A 204 11.91 -2.55 -7.92
C ALA A 204 11.45 -1.94 -6.58
N SER A 205 10.16 -1.63 -6.44
CA SER A 205 9.57 -1.12 -5.20
C SER A 205 9.67 -2.16 -4.07
N LEU A 206 9.41 -3.43 -4.36
CA LEU A 206 9.55 -4.54 -3.43
C LEU A 206 10.99 -4.72 -2.95
N LEU A 207 11.95 -4.71 -3.88
CA LEU A 207 13.38 -4.81 -3.58
C LEU A 207 13.84 -3.65 -2.71
N LEU A 208 13.41 -2.42 -3.02
CA LEU A 208 13.69 -1.25 -2.22
C LEU A 208 13.10 -1.36 -0.81
N ALA A 209 11.84 -1.79 -0.71
CA ALA A 209 11.12 -1.96 0.55
C ALA A 209 11.84 -2.93 1.48
N PHE A 210 12.16 -4.15 1.02
CA PHE A 210 12.79 -5.17 1.86
C PHE A 210 14.31 -5.04 1.96
N GLY A 211 14.97 -4.43 0.97
CA GLY A 211 16.41 -4.20 0.99
C GLY A 211 16.83 -3.08 1.95
N TRP A 212 16.07 -1.98 2.02
CA TRP A 212 16.48 -0.77 2.74
C TRP A 212 15.53 -0.32 3.85
N PHE A 213 14.22 -0.51 3.69
CA PHE A 213 13.22 0.05 4.59
C PHE A 213 12.66 -0.93 5.61
N TYR A 214 12.65 -2.23 5.30
CA TYR A 214 12.19 -3.24 6.22
C TYR A 214 13.20 -3.44 7.37
N PRO A 215 12.74 -3.56 8.63
CA PRO A 215 13.65 -3.80 9.75
C PRO A 215 14.41 -5.12 9.54
N ARG A 216 15.74 -5.10 9.66
CA ARG A 216 16.56 -6.32 9.63
C ARG A 216 16.21 -7.18 10.84
N GLN A 217 15.62 -8.34 10.60
CA GLN A 217 15.17 -9.26 11.63
C GLN A 217 15.57 -10.68 11.26
N ARG A 218 15.88 -11.51 12.27
CA ARG A 218 16.06 -12.95 12.05
C ARG A 218 14.68 -13.60 11.97
N LEU A 219 14.41 -14.25 10.84
CA LEU A 219 13.16 -15.01 10.65
C LEU A 219 13.18 -16.23 11.58
N ARG A 220 12.12 -16.39 12.35
CA ARG A 220 11.94 -17.53 13.25
C ARG A 220 10.55 -18.11 13.03
N LEU A 221 10.47 -19.38 12.67
CA LEU A 221 9.20 -20.05 12.42
C LEU A 221 8.61 -20.56 13.73
N ARG A 222 7.39 -20.13 14.05
CA ARG A 222 6.60 -20.64 15.18
C ARG A 222 5.14 -20.80 14.77
N VAL A 223 4.82 -21.97 14.23
CA VAL A 223 3.51 -22.29 13.63
C VAL A 223 2.35 -22.11 14.61
N GLU A 224 2.55 -22.46 15.88
CA GLU A 224 1.50 -22.37 16.92
C GLU A 224 0.97 -20.94 17.10
N LEU A 225 1.82 -19.92 16.98
CA LEU A 225 1.42 -18.52 17.09
C LEU A 225 0.62 -18.05 15.88
N TYR A 226 0.87 -18.65 14.71
CA TYR A 226 0.20 -18.29 13.47
C TYR A 226 -1.23 -18.83 13.48
N LEU A 227 -1.42 -20.10 13.84
CA LEU A 227 -2.73 -20.74 13.88
C LEU A 227 -3.69 -20.04 14.84
N ARG A 228 -3.22 -19.66 16.04
CA ARG A 228 -4.06 -18.93 17.03
C ARG A 228 -4.53 -17.56 16.53
N ARG A 229 -3.76 -16.91 15.65
CA ARG A 229 -4.08 -15.57 15.11
C ARG A 229 -4.69 -15.60 13.72
N LEU A 230 -4.73 -16.78 13.09
CA LEU A 230 -5.28 -16.94 11.76
C LEU A 230 -6.78 -16.68 11.75
N ALA A 231 -7.51 -17.15 12.77
CA ALA A 231 -8.95 -16.91 12.92
C ALA A 231 -9.29 -15.42 12.88
N ASP A 232 -8.66 -14.61 13.74
CA ASP A 232 -8.84 -13.15 13.76
C ASP A 232 -8.45 -12.50 12.42
N SER A 233 -7.37 -13.00 11.79
CA SER A 233 -6.86 -12.45 10.53
C SER A 233 -7.83 -12.69 9.36
N ILE A 234 -8.51 -13.85 9.33
CA ILE A 234 -9.51 -14.18 8.31
C ILE A 234 -10.72 -13.24 8.40
N TYR A 235 -11.20 -12.94 9.61
CA TYR A 235 -12.30 -11.97 9.78
C TYR A 235 -11.92 -10.58 9.28
N VAL A 236 -10.68 -10.14 9.54
CA VAL A 236 -10.17 -8.86 9.03
C VAL A 236 -10.04 -8.89 7.50
N ALA A 237 -9.55 -10.01 6.93
CA ALA A 237 -9.47 -10.16 5.48
C ALA A 237 -10.85 -10.03 4.82
N GLY A 238 -11.86 -10.71 5.38
CA GLY A 238 -13.25 -10.63 4.90
C GLY A 238 -13.80 -9.20 4.98
N ALA A 239 -13.56 -8.51 6.10
CA ALA A 239 -13.96 -7.11 6.26
C ALA A 239 -13.26 -6.19 5.26
N GLU A 240 -11.96 -6.38 5.01
CA GLU A 240 -11.23 -5.59 4.00
C GLU A 240 -11.78 -5.83 2.59
N VAL A 241 -12.08 -7.08 2.23
CA VAL A 241 -12.67 -7.40 0.92
C VAL A 241 -14.04 -6.73 0.77
N LEU A 242 -14.92 -6.84 1.77
CA LEU A 242 -16.24 -6.20 1.75
C LEU A 242 -16.14 -4.68 1.68
N PHE A 243 -15.21 -4.07 2.41
CA PHE A 243 -14.99 -2.63 2.39
C PHE A 243 -14.55 -2.14 1.00
N TYR A 244 -13.61 -2.83 0.36
CA TYR A 244 -13.18 -2.47 -1.00
C TYR A 244 -14.28 -2.70 -2.02
N LEU A 245 -15.02 -3.79 -1.89
CA LEU A 245 -16.16 -4.07 -2.75
C LEU A 245 -17.20 -2.95 -2.66
N GLN A 246 -17.54 -2.51 -1.45
CA GLN A 246 -18.43 -1.36 -1.22
C GLN A 246 -17.89 -0.10 -1.89
N MET A 247 -16.61 0.24 -1.69
CA MET A 247 -16.03 1.44 -2.30
C MET A 247 -16.07 1.40 -3.84
N GLU A 248 -15.91 0.24 -4.46
CA GLU A 248 -16.04 0.12 -5.91
C GLU A 248 -17.51 0.25 -6.35
N PHE A 249 -18.48 -0.28 -5.59
CA PHE A 249 -19.91 -0.06 -5.86
C PHE A 249 -20.31 1.40 -5.71
N ASP A 250 -19.79 2.10 -4.70
CA ASP A 250 -20.06 3.53 -4.48
C ASP A 250 -19.64 4.37 -5.70
N LYS A 251 -18.52 4.02 -6.35
CA LYS A 251 -18.10 4.70 -7.59
C LYS A 251 -19.08 4.51 -8.74
N LEU A 252 -19.70 3.32 -8.83
CA LEU A 252 -20.68 3.02 -9.88
C LEU A 252 -22.01 3.74 -9.65
N LEU A 253 -22.41 3.97 -8.39
CA LEU A 253 -23.64 4.68 -8.05
C LEU A 253 -23.57 6.20 -8.29
N VAL A 254 -22.35 6.76 -8.30
CA VAL A 254 -22.12 8.20 -8.49
C VAL A 254 -21.98 8.58 -9.99
N LEU A 255 -21.73 7.59 -10.86
CA LEU A 255 -21.69 7.74 -12.32
C LEU A 255 -23.10 7.69 -12.93
#